data_AF-A0A382GSP2-F1
#
_entry.id   AF-A0A382GSP2-F1
#
_cell.length_a   1.000
_cell.length_b   1.000
_cell.length_c   1.000
_cell.angle_alpha   90.00
_cell.angle_beta   90.00
_cell.angle_gamma   90.00
#
_symmetry.space_group_name_H-M   'P 1'
#
loop_
_entity.id
_entity.type
_entity.pdbx_description
1 polymer ?
#
loop_
_entity_poly.entity_id
_entity_poly.type
_entity_poly.pdbx_seq_one_letter_code
_entity_poly.pdbx_strand_id
1 'polypeptide(L)'
;MEKIAIIAITKNGIKMAKELKEKFPSWQVFVPDKFSDQNNKINWYTDSTTTKIMELFKSNDALICLFSLGAVVRLISPHLKNKKTDPAVIVIDDKAQFVISTLSGHLGGANQLTNDIANQLGATPVITTAADVNKTIAVDLVGKDFGW
;
A
#
# COMPACT_ATOMS: atom_id res chain seq x y z
N MET A 1 5.43 -7.28 9.04
CA MET A 1 5.43 -7.13 7.57
C MET A 1 6.86 -6.92 7.14
N GLU A 2 7.35 -7.75 6.24
CA GLU A 2 8.73 -7.76 5.77
C GLU A 2 8.86 -7.26 4.33
N LYS A 3 7.85 -7.48 3.49
CA LYS A 3 7.86 -7.10 2.05
C LYS A 3 6.79 -6.07 1.72
N ILE A 4 7.19 -4.82 1.54
CA ILE A 4 6.30 -3.71 1.17
C ILE A 4 6.71 -3.16 -0.20
N ALA A 5 5.76 -3.11 -1.14
CA ALA A 5 5.94 -2.46 -2.43
C ALA A 5 5.17 -1.14 -2.52
N ILE A 6 5.82 -0.13 -3.07
CA ILE A 6 5.20 1.10 -3.54
C ILE A 6 5.12 1.02 -5.06
N ILE A 7 3.93 1.26 -5.63
CA ILE A 7 3.73 1.35 -7.07
C ILE A 7 3.19 2.72 -7.44
N ALA A 8 3.88 3.38 -8.38
CA ALA A 8 3.54 4.72 -8.83
C ALA A 8 3.53 4.80 -10.36
N ILE A 9 2.48 5.42 -10.92
CA ILE A 9 2.28 5.51 -12.38
C ILE A 9 2.11 6.95 -12.90
N THR A 10 2.23 7.93 -12.01
CA THR A 10 2.14 9.37 -12.29
C THR A 10 3.40 10.09 -11.82
N LYS A 11 3.69 11.27 -12.37
CA LYS A 11 4.89 12.05 -11.98
C LYS A 11 4.88 12.43 -10.49
N ASN A 12 3.74 12.88 -9.97
CA ASN A 12 3.61 13.22 -8.55
C ASN A 12 3.69 11.98 -7.67
N GLY A 13 3.03 10.88 -8.06
CA GLY A 13 3.18 9.58 -7.40
C GLY A 13 4.63 9.13 -7.30
N ILE A 14 5.41 9.28 -8.37
CA ILE A 14 6.84 8.89 -8.37
C ILE A 14 7.65 9.75 -7.40
N LYS A 15 7.37 11.06 -7.32
CA LYS A 15 8.01 11.94 -6.33
C LYS A 15 7.70 11.48 -4.91
N MET A 16 6.43 11.22 -4.60
CA MET A 16 6.01 10.70 -3.28
C MET A 16 6.63 9.33 -2.98
N ALA A 17 6.71 8.43 -3.96
CA ALA A 17 7.34 7.12 -3.78
C ALA A 17 8.82 7.24 -3.39
N LYS A 18 9.54 8.19 -4.00
CA LYS A 18 10.94 8.49 -3.67
C LYS A 18 11.08 9.04 -2.26
N GLU A 19 10.21 9.96 -1.86
CA GLU A 19 10.17 10.51 -0.50
C GLU A 19 9.92 9.40 0.54
N LEU A 20 8.95 8.52 0.29
CA LEU A 20 8.69 7.37 1.14
C LEU A 20 9.86 6.38 1.18
N LYS A 21 10.54 6.13 0.05
CA LYS A 21 11.70 5.25 -0.02
C LYS A 21 12.88 5.75 0.81
N GLU A 22 13.12 7.06 0.84
CA GLU A 22 14.19 7.62 1.69
C GLU A 22 13.83 7.51 3.18
N LYS A 23 12.55 7.64 3.54
CA LYS A 23 12.11 7.45 4.93
C LYS A 23 12.06 5.96 5.35
N PHE A 24 11.70 5.09 4.42
CA PHE A 24 11.56 3.65 4.62
C PHE A 24 12.47 2.89 3.64
N PRO A 25 13.80 2.82 3.91
CA PRO A 25 14.76 2.27 2.97
C PRO A 25 14.52 0.81 2.56
N SER A 26 13.85 0.02 3.40
CA SER A 26 13.52 -1.39 3.13
C SER A 26 12.41 -1.56 2.10
N TRP A 27 11.58 -0.55 1.85
CA TRP A 27 10.44 -0.67 0.93
C TRP A 27 10.90 -0.67 -0.53
N GLN A 28 10.27 -1.45 -1.39
CA GLN A 28 10.64 -1.52 -2.80
C GLN A 28 9.74 -0.60 -3.63
N VAL A 29 10.31 0.22 -4.51
CA VAL A 29 9.55 1.13 -5.38
C VAL A 29 9.51 0.57 -6.80
N PHE A 30 8.34 0.55 -7.41
CA PHE A 30 8.08 0.06 -8.76
C PHE A 30 7.43 1.16 -9.61
N VAL A 31 8.04 1.45 -10.77
CA VAL A 31 7.60 2.53 -11.67
C VAL A 31 7.71 2.09 -13.13
N PRO A 32 6.77 2.45 -14.02
CA PRO A 32 6.91 2.21 -15.46
C PRO A 32 8.20 2.82 -16.03
N ASP A 33 8.93 2.05 -16.83
CA ASP A 33 10.23 2.43 -17.41
C ASP A 33 10.19 3.72 -18.26
N LYS A 34 9.02 4.06 -18.82
CA LYS A 34 8.81 5.34 -19.53
C LYS A 34 9.05 6.60 -18.66
N PHE A 35 9.14 6.46 -17.34
CA PHE A 35 9.48 7.53 -16.40
C PHE A 35 10.89 7.37 -15.81
N SER A 36 11.70 6.43 -16.31
CA SER A 36 13.02 6.13 -15.80
C SER A 36 13.94 7.35 -15.83
N ASP A 37 14.60 7.59 -14.70
CA ASP A 37 15.69 8.55 -14.54
C ASP A 37 17.01 7.83 -14.20
N GLN A 38 17.09 6.52 -14.48
CA GLN A 38 18.24 5.66 -14.21
C GLN A 38 18.63 5.52 -12.73
N ASN A 39 17.74 5.90 -11.79
CA ASN A 39 17.97 5.67 -10.37
C ASN A 39 17.95 4.17 -10.05
N ASN A 40 19.06 3.65 -9.54
CA ASN A 40 19.26 2.22 -9.21
C ASN A 40 18.51 1.76 -7.94
N LYS A 41 17.95 2.67 -7.15
CA LYS A 41 17.10 2.35 -6.00
C LYS A 41 15.65 2.05 -6.38
N ILE A 42 15.27 2.28 -7.64
CA ILE A 42 13.92 2.10 -8.18
C ILE A 42 13.90 0.91 -9.12
N ASN A 43 12.86 0.08 -8.99
CA ASN A 43 12.60 -1.03 -9.91
C ASN A 43 11.77 -0.51 -11.09
N TRP A 44 12.44 -0.21 -12.19
CA TRP A 44 11.79 0.18 -13.45
C TRP A 44 11.23 -1.08 -14.12
N TYR A 45 9.96 -1.04 -14.54
CA TYR A 45 9.33 -2.17 -15.22
C TYR A 45 8.77 -1.79 -16.58
N THR A 46 8.88 -2.71 -17.54
CA THR A 46 8.40 -2.56 -18.92
C THR A 46 7.02 -3.19 -19.13
N ASP A 47 6.64 -4.14 -18.27
CA ASP A 47 5.33 -4.81 -18.32
C ASP A 47 4.15 -3.87 -18.08
N SER A 48 2.94 -4.37 -18.37
CA SER A 48 1.73 -3.65 -18.01
C SER A 48 1.62 -3.47 -16.48
N THR A 49 0.99 -2.37 -16.05
CA THR A 49 0.73 -2.12 -14.61
C THR A 49 -0.17 -3.22 -14.02
N THR A 50 -1.08 -3.79 -14.83
CA THR A 50 -1.90 -4.93 -14.44
C THR A 50 -1.06 -6.15 -14.07
N THR A 51 -0.10 -6.51 -14.93
CA THR A 51 0.82 -7.63 -14.69
C THR A 51 1.65 -7.38 -13.43
N LYS A 52 2.18 -6.16 -13.28
CA LYS A 52 3.01 -5.81 -12.11
C LYS A 52 2.21 -5.85 -10.81
N ILE A 53 0.98 -5.34 -10.78
CA ILE A 53 0.12 -5.45 -9.59
C ILE A 53 -0.19 -6.91 -9.27
N MET A 54 -0.49 -7.75 -10.27
CA MET A 54 -0.75 -9.17 -10.03
C MET A 54 0.44 -9.87 -9.36
N GLU A 55 1.66 -9.59 -9.83
CA GLU A 55 2.90 -10.12 -9.26
C GLU A 55 3.07 -9.65 -7.81
N LEU A 56 3.06 -8.33 -7.59
CA LEU A 56 3.29 -7.73 -6.28
C LEU A 56 2.23 -8.16 -5.26
N PHE A 57 0.97 -8.26 -5.67
CA PHE A 57 -0.14 -8.70 -4.81
C PHE A 57 0.07 -10.12 -4.28
N LYS A 58 0.77 -10.98 -5.01
CA LYS A 58 1.03 -12.37 -4.61
C LYS A 58 2.31 -12.53 -3.79
N SER A 59 3.29 -11.64 -3.96
CA SER A 59 4.64 -11.80 -3.40
C SER A 59 4.95 -10.96 -2.17
N ASN A 60 4.07 -10.03 -1.81
CA ASN A 60 4.32 -9.01 -0.79
C ASN A 60 3.28 -9.01 0.32
N ASP A 61 3.64 -8.45 1.47
CA ASP A 61 2.73 -8.28 2.60
C ASP A 61 1.88 -7.02 2.48
N ALA A 62 2.39 -5.98 1.79
CA ALA A 62 1.61 -4.81 1.42
C ALA A 62 1.99 -4.16 0.10
N LEU A 63 0.97 -3.53 -0.47
CA LEU A 63 1.02 -2.68 -1.64
C LEU A 63 0.55 -1.26 -1.28
N ILE A 64 1.39 -0.28 -1.58
CA ILE A 64 1.09 1.15 -1.49
C ILE A 64 0.93 1.66 -2.92
N CYS A 65 -0.29 1.96 -3.30
CA CYS A 65 -0.66 2.36 -4.65
C CYS A 65 -0.85 3.87 -4.75
N LEU A 66 0.04 4.54 -5.49
CA LEU A 66 0.04 5.99 -5.68
C LEU A 66 -0.68 6.38 -6.98
N PHE A 67 -1.99 6.08 -7.04
CA PHE A 67 -2.90 6.42 -8.13
C PHE A 67 -4.36 6.16 -7.71
N SER A 68 -5.33 6.43 -8.59
CA SER A 68 -6.76 6.44 -8.23
C SER A 68 -7.26 5.13 -7.60
N LEU A 69 -7.98 5.24 -6.47
CA LEU A 69 -8.62 4.12 -5.76
C LEU A 69 -9.43 3.20 -6.69
N GLY A 70 -10.26 3.79 -7.56
CA GLY A 70 -11.09 3.01 -8.48
C GLY A 70 -10.29 2.16 -9.48
N ALA A 71 -9.06 2.56 -9.83
CA ALA A 71 -8.17 1.73 -10.65
C ALA A 71 -7.59 0.59 -9.82
N VAL A 72 -7.11 0.89 -8.61
CA VAL A 72 -6.56 -0.12 -7.67
C VAL A 72 -7.58 -1.24 -7.43
N VAL A 73 -8.82 -0.87 -7.07
CA VAL A 73 -9.90 -1.84 -6.82
C VAL A 73 -10.12 -2.78 -8.01
N ARG A 74 -10.18 -2.24 -9.23
CA ARG A 74 -10.36 -3.05 -10.45
C ARG A 74 -9.17 -3.98 -10.71
N LEU A 75 -7.96 -3.52 -10.44
CA LEU A 75 -6.73 -4.29 -10.69
C LEU A 75 -6.52 -5.41 -9.67
N ILE A 76 -6.90 -5.21 -8.40
CA ILE A 76 -6.75 -6.24 -7.37
C ILE A 76 -7.94 -7.21 -7.32
N SER A 77 -9.13 -6.80 -7.77
CA SER A 77 -10.37 -7.57 -7.65
C SER A 77 -10.27 -9.03 -8.16
N PRO A 78 -9.63 -9.34 -9.30
CA PRO A 78 -9.48 -10.73 -9.78
C PRO A 78 -8.52 -11.60 -8.95
N HIS A 79 -7.84 -11.02 -7.96
CA HIS A 79 -6.78 -11.66 -7.17
C HIS A 79 -7.13 -11.81 -5.68
N LEU A 80 -8.25 -11.23 -5.24
CA LEU A 80 -8.73 -11.33 -3.87
C LEU A 80 -9.05 -12.78 -3.53
N LYS A 81 -8.60 -13.25 -2.37
CA LYS A 81 -8.90 -14.60 -1.86
C LYS A 81 -9.60 -14.53 -0.52
N ASN A 82 -8.93 -13.97 0.49
CA ASN A 82 -9.52 -13.78 1.81
C ASN A 82 -8.67 -12.84 2.69
N LYS A 83 -9.33 -12.24 3.70
CA LYS A 83 -8.75 -11.27 4.64
C LYS A 83 -7.53 -11.74 5.45
N LYS A 84 -7.26 -13.06 5.52
CA LYS A 84 -6.13 -13.60 6.29
C LYS A 84 -4.87 -13.71 5.42
N THR A 85 -5.03 -13.87 4.11
CA THR A 85 -3.91 -14.11 3.18
C THR A 85 -3.67 -12.97 2.22
N ASP A 86 -4.69 -12.16 1.94
CA ASP A 86 -4.55 -11.04 1.02
C ASP A 86 -3.68 -9.94 1.67
N PRO A 87 -2.74 -9.35 0.92
CA PRO A 87 -1.86 -8.31 1.44
C PRO A 87 -2.65 -7.08 1.88
N ALA A 88 -2.03 -6.28 2.75
CA ALA A 88 -2.50 -4.94 3.00
C ALA A 88 -2.43 -4.09 1.72
N VAL A 89 -3.51 -3.39 1.38
CA VAL A 89 -3.53 -2.45 0.26
C VAL A 89 -3.87 -1.07 0.77
N ILE A 90 -2.98 -0.12 0.48
CA ILE A 90 -3.10 1.28 0.82
C ILE A 90 -3.13 2.07 -0.49
N VAL A 91 -4.04 3.04 -0.58
CA VAL A 91 -4.12 3.95 -1.72
C VAL A 91 -3.83 5.37 -1.27
N ILE A 92 -3.01 6.09 -2.04
CA ILE A 92 -2.72 7.51 -1.80
C ILE A 92 -3.05 8.26 -3.08
N ASP A 93 -3.81 9.34 -2.96
CA ASP A 93 -4.13 10.19 -4.11
C ASP A 93 -2.91 10.99 -4.58
N ASP A 94 -2.98 11.52 -5.80
CA ASP A 94 -1.85 12.16 -6.49
C ASP A 94 -1.32 13.43 -5.80
N LYS A 95 -2.03 13.96 -4.81
CA LYS A 95 -1.67 15.14 -4.02
C LYS A 95 -1.36 14.83 -2.55
N ALA A 96 -1.30 13.56 -2.15
CA ALA A 96 -1.16 13.15 -0.74
C ALA A 96 -2.20 13.80 0.19
N GLN A 97 -3.43 14.01 -0.26
CA GLN A 97 -4.48 14.53 0.61
C GLN A 97 -5.00 13.45 1.56
N PHE A 98 -5.07 12.21 1.06
CA PHE A 98 -5.63 11.06 1.74
C PHE A 98 -4.73 9.84 1.60
N VAL A 99 -4.58 9.10 2.69
CA VAL A 99 -4.00 7.76 2.73
C VAL A 99 -5.11 6.81 3.15
N ILE A 100 -5.49 5.89 2.28
CA ILE A 100 -6.73 5.14 2.39
C ILE A 100 -6.43 3.66 2.63
N SER A 101 -6.83 3.16 3.80
CA SER A 101 -6.80 1.73 4.11
C SER A 101 -7.86 1.01 3.26
N THR A 102 -7.42 0.26 2.25
CA THR A 102 -8.31 -0.27 1.20
C THR A 102 -8.59 -1.76 1.37
N LEU A 103 -7.61 -2.56 1.78
CA LEU A 103 -7.74 -4.00 1.98
C LEU A 103 -6.91 -4.48 3.16
N SER A 104 -7.41 -5.48 3.89
CA SER A 104 -6.72 -6.14 5.01
C SER A 104 -6.32 -5.19 6.16
N GLY A 105 -7.32 -4.45 6.66
CA GLY A 105 -7.22 -3.42 7.71
C GLY A 105 -6.45 -3.83 8.97
N HIS A 106 -7.05 -4.65 9.86
CA HIS A 106 -6.43 -4.98 11.13
C HIS A 106 -5.33 -6.05 11.00
N LEU A 107 -5.70 -7.31 10.73
CA LEU A 107 -4.75 -8.43 10.71
C LEU A 107 -3.62 -8.24 9.70
N GLY A 108 -3.96 -7.78 8.49
CA GLY A 108 -3.00 -7.50 7.43
C GLY A 108 -2.21 -6.21 7.61
N GLY A 109 -2.58 -5.36 8.58
CA GLY A 109 -1.82 -4.18 8.96
C GLY A 109 -2.07 -2.93 8.11
N ALA A 110 -3.06 -2.91 7.21
CA ALA A 110 -3.31 -1.74 6.37
C ALA A 110 -3.73 -0.50 7.17
N ASN A 111 -4.43 -0.66 8.30
CA ASN A 111 -4.84 0.47 9.15
C ASN A 111 -3.63 1.12 9.83
N GLN A 112 -2.75 0.32 10.41
CA GLN A 112 -1.53 0.83 11.04
C GLN A 112 -0.64 1.51 10.00
N LEU A 113 -0.40 0.85 8.87
CA LEU A 113 0.45 1.39 7.81
C LEU A 113 -0.14 2.67 7.20
N THR A 114 -1.47 2.78 7.13
CA THR A 114 -2.17 4.00 6.71
C THR A 114 -1.88 5.17 7.65
N ASN A 115 -1.95 4.96 8.97
CA ASN A 115 -1.60 6.00 9.95
C ASN A 115 -0.13 6.41 9.86
N ASP A 116 0.78 5.44 9.76
CA ASP A 116 2.21 5.70 9.68
C ASP A 116 2.58 6.53 8.44
N ILE A 117 2.02 6.17 7.28
CA ILE A 117 2.24 6.91 6.04
C ILE A 117 1.58 8.29 6.09
N ALA A 118 0.35 8.39 6.60
CA ALA A 118 -0.36 9.67 6.72
C ALA A 118 0.42 10.66 7.59
N ASN A 119 0.93 10.21 8.73
CA ASN A 119 1.78 11.01 9.60
C ASN A 119 3.05 11.48 8.88
N GLN A 120 3.67 10.61 8.07
CA GLN A 120 4.88 10.94 7.33
C GLN A 120 4.63 11.95 6.20
N LEU A 121 3.48 11.88 5.53
CA LEU A 121 3.14 12.75 4.40
C LEU A 121 2.37 14.02 4.81
N GLY A 122 1.95 14.14 6.08
CA GLY A 122 1.04 15.19 6.51
C GLY A 122 -0.35 15.08 5.88
N ALA A 123 -0.75 13.85 5.54
CA ALA A 123 -2.01 13.53 4.85
C ALA A 123 -3.11 13.13 5.85
N THR A 124 -4.35 13.06 5.37
CA THR A 124 -5.47 12.58 6.19
C THR A 124 -5.59 11.04 6.09
N PRO A 125 -5.47 10.28 7.18
CA PRO A 125 -5.74 8.84 7.13
C PRO A 125 -7.25 8.60 6.97
N VAL A 126 -7.62 7.71 6.07
CA VAL A 126 -9.00 7.26 5.84
C VAL A 126 -9.09 5.79 6.23
N ILE A 127 -9.59 5.55 7.43
CA ILE A 127 -9.80 4.22 8.02
C ILE A 127 -11.28 4.13 8.42
N THR A 128 -11.96 3.10 7.92
CA THR A 128 -13.43 2.97 8.05
C THR A 128 -13.87 1.74 8.83
N THR A 129 -12.94 0.90 9.26
CA THR A 129 -13.21 -0.29 10.06
C THR A 129 -13.89 0.08 11.38
N ALA A 130 -14.99 -0.62 11.70
CA ALA A 130 -15.84 -0.29 12.84
C ALA A 130 -15.07 -0.29 14.18
N ALA A 131 -14.09 -1.18 14.35
CA ALA A 131 -13.32 -1.23 15.58
C ALA A 131 -12.43 0.01 15.76
N ASP A 132 -11.72 0.44 14.72
CA ASP A 132 -10.90 1.67 14.76
C ASP A 132 -11.75 2.92 14.96
N VAL A 133 -12.86 3.04 14.22
CA VAL A 133 -13.76 4.20 14.32
C VAL A 133 -14.35 4.32 15.73
N ASN A 134 -14.72 3.19 16.35
CA ASN A 134 -15.28 3.17 17.70
C ASN A 134 -14.22 3.08 18.81
N LYS A 135 -12.92 3.07 18.47
CA LYS A 135 -11.79 2.88 19.41
C LYS A 135 -11.95 1.64 20.31
N THR A 136 -12.51 0.57 19.74
CA THR A 136 -12.68 -0.72 20.41
C THR A 136 -11.61 -1.70 19.94
N ILE A 137 -11.36 -2.75 20.73
CA ILE A 137 -10.43 -3.81 20.32
C ILE A 137 -10.97 -4.51 19.07
N ALA A 138 -10.15 -4.57 18.03
CA ALA A 138 -10.45 -5.38 16.87
C ALA A 138 -10.35 -6.86 17.26
N VAL A 139 -11.48 -7.58 17.24
CA VAL A 139 -11.57 -8.98 17.71
C VAL A 139 -10.59 -9.89 16.98
N ASP A 140 -10.28 -9.59 15.72
CA ASP A 140 -9.32 -10.34 14.91
C ASP A 140 -7.85 -10.09 15.30
N LEU A 141 -7.54 -9.10 16.14
CA LEU A 141 -6.22 -8.90 16.74
C LEU A 141 -6.07 -9.54 18.12
N VAL A 142 -7.15 -10.02 18.74
CA VAL A 142 -7.10 -10.64 20.07
C VAL A 142 -6.29 -11.94 19.98
N GLY A 143 -5.24 -12.05 20.79
CA GLY A 143 -4.35 -13.22 20.81
C GLY A 143 -3.18 -13.16 19.82
N LYS A 144 -3.12 -12.17 18.92
CA LYS A 144 -2.00 -12.02 17.95
C LYS A 144 -0.65 -11.87 18.65
N ASP A 145 -0.59 -11.01 19.67
CA ASP A 145 0.64 -10.80 20.47
C ASP A 145 0.97 -11.99 21.39
N PHE A 146 0.02 -12.93 21.55
CA PHE A 146 0.16 -14.14 22.35
C PHE A 146 0.33 -15.42 21.51
N GLY A 147 0.34 -15.31 20.17
CA GLY A 147 0.52 -16.42 19.24
C GLY A 147 -0.64 -17.43 19.17
N TRP A 148 -1.87 -17.01 19.48
CA TRP A 148 -3.07 -17.85 19.46
C TRP A 148 -3.73 -17.95 18.09
#